data_AF-A0A838W014-F1
#
_entry.id   AF-A0A838W014-F1
#
_cell.length_a   1.000
_cell.length_b   1.000
_cell.length_c   1.000
_cell.angle_alpha   90.00
_cell.angle_beta   90.00
_cell.angle_gamma   90.00
#
_symmetry.space_group_name_H-M   'P 1'
#
loop_
_entity.id
_entity.type
_entity.pdbx_description
1 polymer ?
#
loop_
_entity_poly.entity_id
_entity_poly.type
_entity_poly.pdbx_seq_one_letter_code
_entity_poly.pdbx_strand_id
1 'polypeptide(L)' 'KRYPFAKNKRWVVERTHSWHNRFRKLLTRYEKKTENYLGLIQMSNSIIIYRKIILG' A
#
# COMPACT_ATOMS: atom_id res chain seq x y z
N LYS A 1 5.55 -11.38 22.48
CA LYS A 1 6.35 -10.21 22.92
C LYS A 1 5.76 -8.94 22.26
N ARG A 2 4.94 -8.15 22.96
CA ARG A 2 4.38 -6.88 22.43
C ARG A 2 5.37 -5.75 22.76
N TYR A 3 5.90 -5.07 21.75
CA TYR A 3 6.87 -3.98 21.93
C TYR A 3 6.15 -2.72 22.47
N PRO A 4 6.47 -2.24 23.69
CA PRO A 4 5.70 -1.18 24.37
C PRO A 4 6.06 0.24 23.90
N PHE A 5 6.95 0.41 22.92
CA PHE A 5 7.49 1.71 22.50
C PHE A 5 7.08 2.21 21.10
N ALA A 6 6.18 1.50 20.39
CA ALA A 6 5.73 1.94 19.06
C ALA A 6 4.67 3.06 19.15
N LYS A 7 5.13 4.25 19.53
CA LYS A 7 4.41 5.52 19.57
C LYS A 7 3.54 5.72 18.30
N ASN A 8 2.22 5.68 18.45
CA ASN A 8 1.13 6.30 17.65
C ASN A 8 1.34 6.59 16.15
N LYS A 9 2.03 5.74 15.37
CA LYS A 9 2.17 5.90 13.90
C LYS A 9 1.62 4.74 13.08
N ARG A 10 0.94 3.77 13.72
CA ARG A 10 0.28 2.66 13.01
C ARG A 10 -0.70 3.15 11.94
N TRP A 11 -1.36 4.28 12.20
CA TRP A 11 -2.32 4.89 11.27
C TRP A 11 -1.73 5.19 9.90
N VAL A 12 -0.42 5.47 9.78
CA VAL A 12 0.22 5.73 8.48
C VAL A 12 0.24 4.45 7.65
N VAL A 13 0.66 3.33 8.25
CA VAL A 13 0.72 2.03 7.59
C VAL A 13 -0.69 1.54 7.27
N GLU A 14 -1.62 1.65 8.21
CA GLU A 14 -3.02 1.27 8.02
C GLU A 14 -3.69 2.09 6.91
N ARG A 15 -3.42 3.40 6.85
CA ARG A 15 -3.92 4.28 5.78
C ARG A 15 -3.36 3.87 4.41
N THR A 16 -2.06 3.61 4.31
CA THR A 16 -1.43 3.14 3.08
C THR A 16 -2.03 1.79 2.66
N HIS A 17 -2.21 0.86 3.59
CA HIS A 17 -2.84 -0.43 3.33
C HIS A 17 -4.30 -0.28 2.86
N SER A 18 -5.06 0.65 3.45
CA SER A 18 -6.40 1.01 3.00
C SER A 18 -6.41 1.53 1.56
N TRP A 19 -5.38 2.27 1.15
CA TRP A 19 -5.25 2.71 -0.25
C TRP A 19 -4.99 1.55 -1.20
N HIS A 20 -4.15 0.60 -0.81
CA HIS A 20 -3.86 -0.61 -1.59
C HIS A 20 -5.06 -1.55 -1.68
N ASN A 21 -5.91 -1.64 -0.65
CA ASN A 21 -7.13 -2.46 -0.66
C ASN A 21 -8.15 -2.06 -1.74
N ARG A 22 -8.07 -0.85 -2.29
CA ARG A 22 -8.89 -0.43 -3.43
C ARG A 22 -8.47 -1.07 -4.75
N PHE A 23 -7.26 -1.62 -4.82
CA PHE A 23 -6.75 -2.33 -5.99
C PHE A 23 -6.96 -3.84 -5.79
N ARG A 24 -7.95 -4.42 -6.47
CA ARG A 24 -8.28 -5.86 -6.34
C ARG A 24 -7.07 -6.78 -6.55
N LYS A 25 -6.14 -6.39 -7.43
CA LYS A 25 -4.92 -7.15 -7.74
C LYS A 25 -3.89 -7.15 -6.60
N LEU A 26 -3.92 -6.15 -5.71
CA LEU A 26 -3.06 -6.07 -4.52
C LEU A 26 -3.75 -6.60 -3.26
N LEU A 27 -5.09 -6.56 -3.20
CA LEU A 27 -5.89 -7.08 -2.09
C LEU A 27 -5.59 -8.55 -1.80
N THR A 28 -5.59 -9.38 -2.84
CA THR A 28 -5.20 -10.78 -2.75
C THR A 28 -3.89 -10.98 -3.48
N ARG A 29 -2.84 -11.38 -2.74
CA ARG A 29 -1.53 -11.66 -3.33
C ARG A 29 -1.57 -12.96 -4.12
N TYR A 30 -1.82 -12.86 -5.43
CA TYR A 30 -1.71 -13.98 -6.36
C TYR A 30 -0.30 -14.15 -6.96
N GLU A 31 0.55 -13.13 -6.85
CA GLU A 31 1.88 -13.16 -7.44
C GLU A 31 2.82 -14.11 -6.68
N LYS A 32 3.29 -15.14 -7.39
CA LYS A 32 4.27 -16.12 -6.87
C LYS A 32 5.63 -15.48 -6.59
N LYS A 33 6.07 -14.56 -7.46
CA LYS A 33 7.34 -13.84 -7.31
C LYS A 33 7.14 -12.56 -6.48
N THR A 34 8.08 -12.29 -5.59
CA THR A 34 8.12 -11.06 -4.78
C THR A 34 8.33 -9.81 -5.62
N GLU A 35 9.13 -9.91 -6.68
CA GLU A 35 9.42 -8.83 -7.63
C GLU A 35 8.15 -8.31 -8.31
N ASN A 36 7.30 -9.22 -8.81
CA ASN A 36 6.03 -8.86 -9.43
C ASN A 36 5.11 -8.12 -8.46
N TYR A 37 5.03 -8.60 -7.21
CA TYR A 37 4.23 -7.96 -6.17
C TYR A 37 4.76 -6.55 -5.85
N LEU A 38 6.08 -6.38 -5.77
CA LEU A 38 6.71 -5.08 -5.56
C LEU A 38 6.41 -4.12 -6.72
N GLY A 39 6.49 -4.58 -7.96
CA GLY A 39 6.14 -3.79 -9.14
C GLY A 39 4.69 -3.30 -9.11
N LEU A 40 3.74 -4.17 -8.73
CA LEU A 40 2.33 -3.78 -8.57
C LEU A 40 2.13 -2.74 -7.46
N ILE A 41 2.85 -2.85 -6.34
CA ILE A 41 2.80 -1.84 -5.28
C ILE A 41 3.30 -0.50 -5.81
N GLN A 42 4.46 -0.47 -6.48
CA GLN A 42 5.02 0.76 -7.04
C GLN A 42 4.05 1.40 -8.04
N MET A 43 3.48 0.61 -8.96
CA MET A 43 2.49 1.09 -9.92
C MET A 43 1.25 1.68 -9.24
N SER A 44 0.73 1.02 -8.19
CA SER A 44 -0.42 1.53 -7.43
C SER A 44 -0.12 2.87 -6.74
N ASN A 45 1.10 3.03 -6.20
CA ASN A 45 1.53 4.28 -5.58
C ASN A 45 1.61 5.41 -6.63
N SER A 46 2.16 5.14 -7.82
CA SER A 46 2.20 6.10 -8.93
C SER A 46 0.80 6.55 -9.34
N ILE A 47 -0.17 5.63 -9.42
CA ILE A 47 -1.57 5.95 -9.74
C ILE A 47 -2.20 6.82 -8.63
N ILE A 48 -1.95 6.49 -7.35
CA ILE A 48 -2.47 7.28 -6.23
C ILE A 48 -1.92 8.72 -6.29
N ILE A 49 -0.61 8.86 -6.54
CA ILE A 49 0.05 10.17 -6.67
C ILE A 49 -0.51 10.94 -7.86
N TYR A 50 -0.61 10.31 -9.02
CA TYR A 50 -1.20 10.90 -10.23
C TYR A 50 -2.61 11.45 -9.96
N ARG A 51 -3.48 10.65 -9.32
CA ARG A 51 -4.86 11.06 -8.97
C ARG A 51 -4.91 12.18 -7.95
N LYS A 52 -3.89 12.32 -7.09
CA LYS A 52 -3.84 13.37 -6.06
C LYS A 52 -3.28 14.70 -6.57
N ILE A 53 -2.39 14.66 -7.57
CA ILE A 53 -1.69 15.85 -8.06
C ILE A 53 -2.38 16.42 -9.31
N ILE A 54 -2.84 15.57 -10.22
CA ILE A 54 -3.31 16.00 -11.55
C ILE A 54 -4.84 16.08 -11.62
N LEU A 55 -5.54 15.22 -10.89
CA LEU A 55 -7.01 15.16 -10.87
C LEU A 55 -7.63 15.76 -9.61
N GLY A 56 -6.80 16.16 -8.63
CA GLY A 56 -7.22 16.81 -7.38
C GLY A 56 -6.96 18.30 -7.45
#